data_AF-A0AAV2QNS3-F1
#
_entry.id   AF-A0AAV2QNS3-F1
#
_cell.length_a   1.000
_cell.length_b   1.000
_cell.length_c   1.000
_cell.angle_alpha   90.00
_cell.angle_beta   90.00
_cell.angle_gamma   90.00
#
_symmetry.space_group_name_H-M   'P 1'
#
loop_
_entity.id
_entity.type
_entity.pdbx_description
1 polymer ?
#
loop_
_entity_poly.entity_id
_entity_poly.type
_entity_poly.pdbx_seq_one_letter_code
_entity_poly.pdbx_strand_id
1 'polypeptide(L)'
;ADIFSTTGSDKLQQVKLKIQELPFCSKQKNNYPDGRMILCAGQGDGKDACRADSGGPLMLSDSNLQRWYVVGITSFGATVCGDRSAQSVFTSIHHYIDWIKQNVS
;
A
#
# COMPACT_ATOMS: atom_id res chain seq x y z
N ALA A 1 10.59 14.38 2.26
CA ALA A 1 9.93 14.68 0.98
C ALA A 1 9.27 16.04 1.13
N ASP A 2 9.42 16.93 0.15
CA ASP A 2 8.67 18.19 0.13
C ASP A 2 7.19 17.89 -0.02
N ILE A 3 6.41 18.25 1.00
CA ILE A 3 4.98 17.91 1.15
C ILE A 3 4.13 18.51 0.00
N PHE A 4 4.65 19.54 -0.67
CA PHE A 4 3.99 20.24 -1.78
C PHE A 4 4.54 19.88 -3.16
N SER A 5 5.60 19.06 -3.24
CA SER A 5 6.16 18.67 -4.53
C SER A 5 5.14 17.88 -5.35
N THR A 6 4.85 18.33 -6.56
CA THR A 6 4.02 17.62 -7.54
C THR A 6 4.81 16.57 -8.32
N THR A 7 6.14 16.62 -8.22
CA THR A 7 7.09 15.71 -8.86
C THR A 7 7.65 14.70 -7.85
N GLY A 8 7.73 13.43 -8.25
CA GLY A 8 8.40 12.38 -7.47
C GLY A 8 9.91 12.59 -7.39
N SER A 9 10.60 11.80 -6.56
CA SER A 9 12.07 11.81 -6.49
C SER A 9 12.69 11.15 -7.72
N ASP A 10 13.82 11.68 -8.17
CA ASP A 10 14.71 11.09 -9.18
C ASP A 10 15.52 9.89 -8.66
N LYS A 11 15.51 9.66 -7.35
CA LYS A 11 16.14 8.54 -6.67
C LYS A 11 15.07 7.67 -6.05
N LEU A 12 15.19 6.36 -6.24
CA LEU A 12 14.29 5.39 -5.60
C LEU A 12 14.31 5.58 -4.09
N GLN A 13 13.12 5.74 -3.51
CA GLN A 13 12.91 5.86 -2.08
C GLN A 13 12.28 4.58 -1.54
N GLN A 14 12.40 4.38 -0.22
CA GLN A 14 11.73 3.29 0.46
C GLN A 14 11.24 3.73 1.84
N VAL A 15 10.17 3.09 2.31
CA VAL A 15 9.64 3.32 3.64
C VAL A 15 9.04 2.04 4.20
N LYS A 16 9.20 1.84 5.52
CA LYS A 16 8.57 0.71 6.22
C LYS A 16 7.22 1.14 6.77
N LEU A 17 6.15 0.53 6.28
CA LEU A 17 4.78 0.77 6.72
C LEU A 17 4.27 -0.39 7.58
N LYS A 18 3.39 -0.09 8.53
CA LYS A 18 2.65 -1.09 9.31
C LYS A 18 1.33 -1.41 8.61
N ILE A 19 1.10 -2.69 8.28
CA ILE A 19 -0.20 -3.14 7.78
C ILE A 19 -1.26 -2.95 8.88
N GLN A 20 -2.41 -2.40 8.49
CA GLN A 20 -3.50 -2.08 9.40
C GLN A 20 -4.59 -3.15 9.35
N GLU A 21 -5.07 -3.54 10.53
CA GLU A 21 -6.14 -4.50 10.70
C GLU A 21 -7.53 -3.89 10.40
N LEU A 22 -8.52 -4.75 10.22
CA LEU A 22 -9.88 -4.42 9.79
C LEU A 22 -10.56 -3.23 10.51
N PRO A 23 -10.50 -3.05 11.85
CA PRO A 23 -11.16 -1.90 12.46
C PRO A 23 -10.60 -0.56 11.97
N PHE A 24 -9.31 -0.50 11.64
CA PHE A 24 -8.62 0.71 11.21
C PHE A 24 -8.75 0.99 9.71
N CYS A 25 -8.88 -0.05 8.88
CA CYS A 25 -9.08 0.06 7.43
C CYS A 25 -10.57 0.00 7.01
N SER A 26 -11.49 -0.21 7.96
CA SER A 26 -12.92 -0.47 7.75
C SER A 26 -13.62 0.56 6.87
N LYS A 27 -13.38 1.85 7.12
CA LYS A 27 -14.00 2.96 6.36
C LYS A 27 -13.77 2.82 4.86
N GLN A 28 -12.56 2.44 4.44
CA GLN A 28 -12.24 2.26 3.02
C GLN A 28 -12.80 0.95 2.49
N LYS A 29 -12.72 -0.12 3.29
CA LYS A 29 -13.21 -1.45 2.90
C LYS A 29 -14.71 -1.49 2.64
N ASN A 30 -15.49 -0.65 3.32
CA ASN A 30 -16.95 -0.53 3.11
C ASN A 30 -17.33 0.04 1.73
N ASN A 31 -16.39 0.65 1.00
CA ASN A 31 -16.61 1.13 -0.36
C ASN A 31 -16.45 0.04 -1.42
N TYR A 32 -16.10 -1.19 -1.03
CA TYR A 32 -15.86 -2.31 -1.93
C TYR A 32 -16.83 -3.46 -1.67
N PRO A 33 -17.25 -4.22 -2.72
CA PRO A 33 -18.09 -5.41 -2.55
C PRO A 33 -17.46 -6.46 -1.63
N ASP A 34 -16.13 -6.60 -1.67
CA ASP A 34 -15.35 -7.39 -0.73
C ASP A 34 -14.22 -6.55 -0.15
N GLY A 35 -14.25 -6.27 1.15
CA GLY A 35 -13.21 -5.52 1.84
C GLY A 35 -11.82 -6.17 1.77
N ARG A 36 -11.70 -7.43 1.38
CA ARG A 36 -10.42 -8.12 1.15
C ARG A 36 -9.74 -7.69 -0.15
N MET A 37 -10.45 -7.01 -1.07
CA MET A 37 -9.90 -6.44 -2.30
C MET A 37 -8.79 -5.42 -2.04
N ILE A 38 -8.77 -4.81 -0.85
CA ILE A 38 -7.80 -3.79 -0.46
C ILE A 38 -7.06 -4.13 0.85
N LEU A 39 -5.88 -3.53 1.00
CA LEU A 39 -5.06 -3.48 2.20
C LEU A 39 -4.81 -2.01 2.57
N CYS A 40 -4.75 -1.70 3.85
CA CYS A 40 -4.27 -0.39 4.31
C CYS A 40 -2.95 -0.56 5.04
N ALA A 41 -2.03 0.40 4.88
CA ALA A 41 -0.79 0.45 5.64
C ALA A 41 -0.37 1.89 5.97
N GLY A 42 0.42 2.03 7.04
CA GLY A 42 0.76 3.32 7.62
C GLY A 42 -0.36 3.86 8.52
N GLN A 43 -0.02 4.79 9.40
CA GLN A 43 -0.88 5.76 10.12
C GLN A 43 -0.04 6.34 11.28
N GLY A 44 -0.15 7.64 11.55
CA GLY A 44 0.36 8.26 12.78
C GLY A 44 1.84 8.68 12.75
N ASP A 45 2.68 8.06 11.92
CA ASP A 45 4.12 8.35 11.85
C ASP A 45 4.53 9.23 10.66
N GLY A 46 3.56 9.66 9.84
CA GLY A 46 3.79 10.53 8.68
C GLY A 46 4.54 9.85 7.55
N LYS A 47 4.49 8.52 7.50
CA LYS A 47 5.04 7.69 6.43
C LYS A 47 3.91 7.13 5.60
N ASP A 48 4.06 7.24 4.29
CA ASP A 48 3.05 6.82 3.33
C ASP A 48 3.70 6.41 2.00
N ALA A 49 2.94 5.67 1.20
CA ALA A 49 3.11 5.67 -0.24
C ALA A 49 2.41 6.92 -0.78
N CYS A 50 3.07 7.68 -1.66
CA CYS A 50 2.56 8.95 -2.13
C CYS A 50 2.64 9.09 -3.67
N ARG A 51 2.68 10.33 -4.15
CA ARG A 51 2.73 10.69 -5.57
C ARG A 51 3.92 10.01 -6.23
N ALA A 52 3.71 9.52 -7.46
CA ALA A 52 4.66 8.72 -8.23
C ALA A 52 4.96 7.30 -7.71
N ASP A 53 4.36 6.86 -6.59
CA ASP A 53 4.44 5.47 -6.13
C ASP A 53 3.31 4.57 -6.67
N SER A 54 2.31 5.15 -7.37
CA SER A 54 1.15 4.43 -7.91
C SER A 54 1.54 3.24 -8.78
N GLY A 55 0.94 2.07 -8.52
CA GLY A 55 1.29 0.82 -9.19
C GLY A 55 2.53 0.12 -8.63
N GLY A 56 3.30 0.77 -7.75
CA GLY A 56 4.46 0.19 -7.08
C GLY A 56 4.10 -0.89 -6.05
N PRO A 57 5.05 -1.75 -5.66
CA PRO A 57 4.78 -2.86 -4.75
C PRO A 57 4.85 -2.46 -3.27
N LEU A 58 3.88 -2.92 -2.48
CA LEU A 58 4.04 -3.09 -1.03
C LEU A 58 4.61 -4.49 -0.79
N MET A 59 5.78 -4.56 -0.16
CA MET A 59 6.51 -5.82 0.02
C MET A 59 6.61 -6.22 1.49
N LEU A 60 6.55 -7.53 1.75
CA LEU A 60 6.76 -8.13 3.06
C LEU A 60 7.95 -9.08 3.01
N SER A 61 8.86 -8.97 3.98
CA SER A 61 10.01 -9.86 4.11
C SER A 61 9.66 -11.02 5.05
N ASP A 62 9.90 -12.24 4.59
CA ASP A 62 10.00 -13.42 5.43
C ASP A 62 11.48 -13.67 5.75
N SER A 63 11.86 -13.40 7.01
CA SER A 63 13.23 -13.57 7.48
C SER A 63 13.65 -15.03 7.60
N ASN A 64 12.71 -15.95 7.81
CA ASN A 64 13.02 -17.38 7.91
C ASN A 64 13.37 -17.95 6.54
N LEU A 65 12.65 -17.49 5.51
CA LEU A 65 12.85 -17.93 4.13
C LEU A 65 13.83 -17.04 3.33
N GLN A 66 14.30 -15.92 3.90
CA GLN A 66 15.13 -14.92 3.21
C GLN A 66 14.51 -14.46 1.89
N ARG A 67 13.19 -14.23 1.89
CA ARG A 67 12.41 -13.88 0.69
C ARG A 67 11.54 -12.66 0.92
N TRP A 68 11.30 -11.93 -0.16
CA TRP A 68 10.33 -10.86 -0.21
C TRP A 68 9.13 -11.26 -1.05
N TYR A 69 7.95 -10.86 -0.59
CA TYR A 69 6.68 -11.11 -1.25
C TYR A 69 6.00 -9.79 -1.53
N VAL A 70 5.46 -9.62 -2.74
CA VAL A 70 4.56 -8.51 -3.05
C VAL A 70 3.20 -8.85 -2.45
N VAL A 71 2.78 -8.07 -1.46
CA VAL A 71 1.51 -8.28 -0.74
C VAL A 71 0.45 -7.27 -1.16
N GLY A 72 0.85 -6.12 -1.70
CA GLY A 72 -0.07 -5.14 -2.24
C GLY A 72 0.49 -4.33 -3.40
N ILE A 73 -0.39 -3.64 -4.12
CA ILE A 73 -0.05 -2.68 -5.19
C ILE A 73 -0.55 -1.30 -4.77
N THR A 74 0.33 -0.29 -4.76
CA THR A 74 -0.03 1.08 -4.38
C THR A 74 -1.18 1.59 -5.24
N SER A 75 -2.27 2.02 -4.59
CA SER A 75 -3.48 2.48 -5.27
C SER A 75 -3.75 3.96 -5.02
N PHE A 76 -4.18 4.32 -3.81
CA PHE A 76 -4.50 5.69 -3.43
C PHE A 76 -4.23 5.96 -1.95
N GLY A 77 -4.29 7.23 -1.56
CA GLY A 77 -4.05 7.68 -0.19
C GLY A 77 -4.50 9.13 -0.02
N ALA A 78 -3.97 9.82 0.98
CA ALA A 78 -4.24 11.24 1.17
C ALA A 78 -3.65 12.09 0.03
N THR A 79 -4.27 13.23 -0.23
CA THR A 79 -3.80 14.22 -1.22
C THR A 79 -2.45 14.84 -0.83
N VAL A 80 -2.19 14.92 0.48
CA VAL A 80 -1.00 15.48 1.08
C VAL A 80 -0.13 14.34 1.60
N CYS A 81 1.13 14.27 1.13
CA CYS A 81 2.06 13.24 1.59
C CYS A 81 2.40 13.44 3.07
N GLY A 82 2.54 12.34 3.80
CA GLY A 82 2.91 12.32 5.21
C GLY A 82 1.82 12.80 6.17
N ASP A 83 0.55 12.85 5.72
CA ASP A 83 -0.58 13.11 6.61
C ASP A 83 -0.68 12.01 7.68
N ARG A 84 -0.37 12.40 8.93
CA ARG A 84 -0.35 11.48 10.07
C ARG A 84 -1.72 10.90 10.41
N SER A 85 -2.81 11.52 9.96
CA SER A 85 -4.16 11.01 10.18
C SER A 85 -4.57 9.95 9.15
N ALA A 86 -3.90 9.93 8.00
CA ALA A 86 -4.24 9.11 6.85
C ALA A 86 -3.47 7.78 6.80
N GLN A 87 -3.98 6.88 5.97
CA GLN A 87 -3.37 5.59 5.65
C GLN A 87 -3.23 5.51 4.12
N SER A 88 -2.22 4.77 3.64
CA SER A 88 -2.12 4.41 2.23
C SER A 88 -2.94 3.15 1.96
N VAL A 89 -3.66 3.14 0.84
CA VAL A 89 -4.50 2.02 0.39
C VAL A 89 -3.85 1.33 -0.80
N PHE A 90 -3.82 0.00 -0.73
CA PHE A 90 -3.19 -0.89 -1.70
C PHE A 90 -4.22 -1.91 -2.20
N THR A 91 -4.11 -2.30 -3.47
CA THR A 91 -4.79 -3.49 -3.98
C THR A 91 -4.20 -4.74 -3.32
N SER A 92 -5.04 -5.65 -2.83
CA SER A 92 -4.62 -6.85 -2.10
C SER A 92 -4.19 -7.98 -3.05
N ILE A 93 -2.89 -8.30 -3.13
CA ILE A 93 -2.41 -9.41 -3.96
C ILE A 93 -3.05 -10.74 -3.54
N HIS A 94 -3.23 -10.94 -2.23
CA HIS A 94 -3.83 -12.17 -1.71
C HIS A 94 -5.25 -12.41 -2.25
N HIS A 95 -6.06 -11.35 -2.39
CA HIS A 95 -7.41 -11.48 -2.94
C HIS A 95 -7.42 -11.82 -4.43
N TYR A 96 -6.48 -11.28 -5.20
CA TYR A 96 -6.41 -11.48 -6.65
C TYR A 96 -5.48 -12.64 -7.07
N ILE A 97 -4.95 -13.44 -6.14
CA ILE A 97 -3.90 -14.42 -6.45
C ILE A 97 -4.36 -15.48 -7.47
N ASP A 98 -5.63 -15.88 -7.43
CA ASP A 98 -6.18 -16.86 -8.37
C ASP A 98 -6.33 -16.26 -9.77
N TRP A 99 -6.81 -15.01 -9.86
CA TRP A 99 -6.85 -14.27 -11.12
C TRP A 99 -5.45 -14.09 -11.70
N ILE A 100 -4.46 -13.72 -10.88
CA ILE A 100 -3.06 -13.58 -11.31
C ILE A 100 -2.59 -14.91 -11.91
N LYS A 101 -2.73 -16.02 -11.19
CA LYS A 101 -2.30 -17.35 -11.66
C LYS A 101 -2.94 -17.73 -12.99
N GLN A 102 -4.22 -17.42 -13.19
CA GLN A 102 -4.92 -17.72 -14.45
C GLN A 102 -4.42 -16.90 -15.65
N ASN A 103 -3.75 -15.77 -15.43
CA ASN A 103 -3.34 -14.83 -16.50
C ASN A 103 -1.82 -14.75 -16.72
N VAL A 104 -1.03 -15.50 -15.93
CA VAL A 104 0.44 -15.55 -16.06
C VAL A 104 0.97 -16.96 -16.29
N SER A 105 0.09 -17.95 -16.37
CA SER A 105 0.43 -19.36 -16.64
C SER A 105 0.25 -19.70 -18.11
#